data_AF-A0A6M8HUQ1-F1
#
_entry.id   AF-A0A6M8HUQ1-F1
#
_cell.length_a   1.000
_cell.length_b   1.000
_cell.length_c   1.000
_cell.angle_alpha   90.00
_cell.angle_beta   90.00
_cell.angle_gamma   90.00
#
_symmetry.space_group_name_H-M   'P 1'
#
loop_
_entity.id
_entity.type
_entity.pdbx_description
1 polymer ?
#
loop_
_entity_poly.entity_id
_entity_poly.type
_entity_poly.pdbx_seq_one_letter_code
_entity_poly.pdbx_strand_id
1 'polypeptide(L)'
;MSESAKDFVRQWVAKNIHDEAYVRADAPDPRPVALATRCKADGAVAGWTDEQLGKAVSDLHGAGSLEACMALEIDLCAQKHLAEVGHQHS
;
A
#
# COMPACT_ATOMS: atom_id res chain seq x y z
N MET A 1 -18.16 11.31 1.82
CA MET A 1 -16.73 11.69 2.00
C MET A 1 -16.13 11.87 0.62
N SER A 2 -15.37 12.94 0.40
CA SER A 2 -14.77 13.30 -0.88
C SER A 2 -14.03 12.11 -1.50
N GLU A 3 -14.44 11.65 -2.69
CA GLU A 3 -13.85 10.50 -3.39
C GLU A 3 -12.35 10.66 -3.67
N SER A 4 -11.82 11.89 -3.58
CA SER A 4 -10.46 12.25 -3.99
C SER A 4 -9.32 11.71 -3.10
N ALA A 5 -9.48 11.58 -1.79
CA ALA A 5 -8.41 11.07 -0.93
C ALA A 5 -8.23 9.55 -1.08
N LYS A 6 -9.34 8.81 -1.22
CA LYS A 6 -9.32 7.37 -1.49
C LYS A 6 -8.74 7.08 -2.87
N ASP A 7 -9.14 7.87 -3.85
CA ASP A 7 -8.64 7.74 -5.21
C ASP A 7 -7.13 8.04 -5.29
N PHE A 8 -6.66 9.09 -4.60
CA PHE A 8 -5.23 9.36 -4.43
C PHE A 8 -4.48 8.15 -3.85
N VAL A 9 -4.94 7.59 -2.73
CA VAL A 9 -4.28 6.44 -2.09
C VAL A 9 -4.25 5.24 -3.03
N ARG A 10 -5.37 4.92 -3.70
CA ARG A 10 -5.44 3.81 -4.68
C ARG A 10 -4.44 3.99 -5.81
N GLN A 11 -4.43 5.17 -6.44
CA GLN A 11 -3.50 5.47 -7.52
C GLN A 11 -2.05 5.46 -7.05
N TRP A 12 -1.79 5.94 -5.84
CA TRP A 12 -0.44 5.97 -5.28
C TRP A 12 0.08 4.55 -5.00
N VAL A 13 -0.73 3.71 -4.35
CA VAL A 13 -0.43 2.29 -4.12
C VAL A 13 -0.18 1.59 -5.45
N ALA A 14 -1.11 1.73 -6.39
CA ALA A 14 -1.00 1.20 -7.74
C ALA A 14 -0.01 1.98 -8.64
N LYS A 15 0.90 2.78 -8.08
CA LYS A 15 2.05 3.36 -8.78
C LYS A 15 3.37 2.97 -8.13
N ASN A 16 3.35 2.72 -6.81
CA ASN A 16 4.55 2.55 -5.99
C ASN A 16 4.72 1.13 -5.46
N ILE A 17 3.66 0.32 -5.42
CA ILE A 17 3.68 -1.07 -4.99
C ILE A 17 3.43 -1.92 -6.24
N HIS A 18 4.52 -2.18 -6.97
CA HIS A 18 4.54 -3.00 -8.16
C HIS A 18 5.72 -3.94 -8.08
N ASP A 19 5.44 -5.25 -8.13
CA ASP A 19 6.50 -6.23 -8.36
C ASP A 19 7.58 -6.21 -7.26
N GLU A 20 7.19 -5.83 -6.03
CA GLU A 20 8.13 -5.84 -4.93
C GLU A 20 8.40 -7.29 -4.53
N ALA A 21 9.62 -7.75 -4.81
CA ALA A 21 10.08 -9.09 -4.45
C ALA A 21 9.66 -9.41 -3.00
N TYR A 22 8.98 -10.55 -2.85
CA TYR A 22 8.57 -11.06 -1.54
C TYR A 22 9.79 -11.11 -0.61
N VAL A 23 9.79 -10.28 0.44
CA VAL A 23 10.80 -10.35 1.50
C VAL A 23 10.31 -11.37 2.50
N ARG A 24 11.14 -12.38 2.71
CA ARG A 24 10.92 -13.53 3.60
C ARG A 24 10.40 -13.11 4.99
N ALA A 25 9.46 -13.87 5.52
CA ALA A 25 8.75 -13.63 6.78
C ALA A 25 9.61 -13.53 8.08
N ASP A 26 10.90 -13.81 8.01
CA ASP A 26 11.79 -13.92 9.17
C ASP A 26 12.44 -12.59 9.60
N ALA A 27 12.13 -11.46 8.93
CA ALA A 27 12.59 -10.13 9.31
C ALA A 27 11.47 -9.09 9.22
N PRO A 28 11.47 -8.05 10.08
CA PRO A 28 10.57 -6.91 9.92
C PRO A 28 10.87 -6.25 8.58
N ASP A 29 9.89 -6.28 7.68
CA ASP A 29 9.99 -5.57 6.41
C ASP A 29 9.99 -4.05 6.68
N PRO A 30 11.05 -3.30 6.32
CA PRO A 30 11.07 -1.85 6.54
C PRO A 30 10.27 -1.09 5.46
N ARG A 31 9.86 -1.75 4.38
CA ARG A 31 9.18 -1.11 3.24
C ARG A 31 7.84 -0.47 3.63
N PRO A 32 6.95 -1.08 4.44
CA PRO A 32 5.67 -0.48 4.80
C PRO A 32 5.83 0.90 5.46
N VAL A 33 6.84 1.06 6.34
CA VAL A 33 7.13 2.34 7.00
C VAL A 33 7.64 3.36 5.99
N ALA A 34 8.62 2.98 5.15
CA ALA A 34 9.17 3.87 4.13
C ALA A 34 8.13 4.32 3.09
N LEU A 35 7.28 3.40 2.64
CA LEU A 35 6.17 3.67 1.73
C LEU A 35 5.12 4.56 2.39
N ALA A 36 4.80 4.32 3.66
CA ALA A 36 3.89 5.18 4.40
C ALA A 36 4.42 6.61 4.53
N THR A 37 5.70 6.79 4.86
CA THR A 37 6.35 8.11 4.88
C THR A 37 6.28 8.80 3.52
N ARG A 38 6.57 8.08 2.44
CA ARG A 38 6.51 8.65 1.07
C ARG A 38 5.09 9.03 0.67
N CYS A 39 4.10 8.17 0.94
CA CYS A 39 2.70 8.43 0.64
C CYS A 39 2.18 9.67 1.41
N LYS A 40 2.61 9.85 2.66
CA LYS A 40 2.33 11.08 3.43
C LYS A 40 2.96 12.32 2.80
N ALA A 41 4.24 12.24 2.41
CA ALA A 41 4.93 13.36 1.77
C ALA A 41 4.26 13.77 0.45
N ASP A 42 3.93 12.80 -0.41
CA ASP A 42 3.24 13.05 -1.68
C ASP A 42 1.81 13.53 -1.46
N GLY A 43 1.13 12.98 -0.44
CA GLY A 43 -0.20 13.42 -0.04
C GLY A 43 -0.21 14.87 0.42
N ALA A 44 0.78 15.29 1.22
CA ALA A 44 0.93 16.68 1.65
C ALA A 44 1.15 17.63 0.46
N VAL A 45 1.96 17.23 -0.54
CA VAL A 45 2.12 17.99 -1.80
C VAL A 45 0.80 18.09 -2.57
N ALA A 46 -0.01 17.04 -2.55
CA ALA A 46 -1.35 17.01 -3.15
C ALA A 46 -2.44 17.72 -2.29
N GLY A 47 -2.09 18.25 -1.12
CA GLY A 47 -3.00 18.98 -0.24
C GLY A 47 -3.79 18.12 0.75
N TRP A 48 -3.37 16.88 1.00
CA TRP A 48 -3.99 15.97 1.97
C TRP A 48 -3.30 16.04 3.33
N THR A 49 -4.09 15.97 4.39
CA THR A 49 -3.57 15.80 5.75
C THR A 49 -3.39 14.33 6.11
N ASP A 50 -2.52 14.05 7.08
CA ASP A 50 -2.32 12.71 7.65
C ASP A 50 -3.64 12.08 8.11
N GLU A 51 -4.55 12.85 8.71
CA GLU A 51 -5.88 12.37 9.12
C GLU A 51 -6.76 11.98 7.92
N GLN A 52 -6.74 12.78 6.85
CA GLN A 52 -7.51 12.47 5.63
C GLN A 52 -6.99 11.21 4.94
N LEU A 53 -5.66 11.06 4.86
CA LEU A 53 -5.02 9.86 4.32
C LEU A 53 -5.27 8.63 5.20
N GLY A 54 -5.14 8.76 6.52
CA GLY A 54 -5.43 7.67 7.47
C GLY A 54 -6.89 7.22 7.39
N LYS A 55 -7.83 8.16 7.28
CA LYS A 55 -9.25 7.86 7.09
C LYS A 55 -9.52 7.21 5.74
N ALA A 56 -8.91 7.70 4.66
CA ALA A 56 -9.04 7.12 3.34
C ALA A 56 -8.56 5.66 3.30
N VAL A 57 -7.42 5.38 3.96
CA VAL A 57 -6.88 4.03 4.10
C VAL A 57 -7.79 3.12 4.93
N SER A 58 -8.27 3.60 6.08
CA SER A 58 -9.19 2.85 6.94
C SER A 58 -10.48 2.47 6.21
N ASP A 59 -11.03 3.41 5.44
CA ASP A 59 -12.20 3.17 4.62
C ASP A 59 -11.97 2.21 3.44
N LEU A 60 -10.74 2.12 2.91
CA LEU A 60 -10.41 1.33 1.73
C LEU A 60 -10.05 -0.12 2.06
N HIS A 61 -9.20 -0.30 3.08
CA HIS A 61 -8.58 -1.59 3.39
C HIS A 61 -9.02 -2.11 4.77
N GLY A 62 -9.84 -1.36 5.52
CA GLY A 62 -10.14 -1.66 6.93
C GLY A 62 -8.91 -1.52 7.84
N ALA A 63 -7.83 -0.94 7.32
CA ALA A 63 -6.54 -0.85 8.00
C ALA A 63 -6.51 0.36 8.96
N GLY A 64 -6.06 0.13 10.19
CA GLY A 64 -5.98 1.20 11.21
C GLY A 64 -4.91 2.26 10.94
N SER A 65 -3.97 2.02 10.02
CA SER A 65 -2.87 2.92 9.69
C SER A 65 -2.42 2.79 8.23
N LEU A 66 -1.76 3.84 7.73
CA LEU A 66 -1.13 3.82 6.41
C LEU A 66 -0.09 2.69 6.28
N GLU A 67 0.69 2.46 7.33
CA GLU A 67 1.69 1.39 7.37
C GLU A 67 1.07 0.00 7.23
N ALA A 68 -0.04 -0.25 7.95
CA ALA A 68 -0.77 -1.51 7.84
C ALA A 68 -1.36 -1.71 6.43
N CYS A 69 -1.78 -0.63 5.77
CA CYS A 69 -2.21 -0.67 4.39
C CYS A 69 -1.08 -1.00 3.42
N MET A 70 0.10 -0.39 3.57
CA MET A 70 1.25 -0.72 2.73
C MET A 70 1.68 -2.17 2.91
N ALA A 71 1.68 -2.67 4.16
CA ALA A 71 1.98 -4.07 4.45
C ALA A 71 0.97 -5.03 3.78
N LEU A 72 -0.32 -4.73 3.85
CA LEU A 72 -1.36 -5.52 3.21
C LEU A 72 -1.22 -5.52 1.68
N GLU A 73 -0.97 -4.36 1.07
CA GLU A 73 -0.84 -4.24 -0.38
C GLU A 73 0.43 -4.93 -0.92
N ILE A 74 1.53 -4.88 -0.18
CA ILE A 74 2.74 -5.66 -0.48
C ILE A 74 2.41 -7.16 -0.44
N ASP A 75 1.73 -7.63 0.60
CA ASP A 75 1.37 -9.04 0.75
C ASP A 75 0.43 -9.51 -0.37
N LEU A 76 -0.59 -8.73 -0.70
CA LEU A 76 -1.49 -9.00 -1.82
C LEU A 76 -0.76 -9.02 -3.17
N CYS A 77 0.20 -8.12 -3.38
CA CYS A 77 1.03 -8.09 -4.59
C CYS A 77 1.91 -9.35 -4.70
N ALA A 78 2.56 -9.73 -3.60
CA ALA A 78 3.38 -10.94 -3.54
C ALA A 78 2.56 -12.21 -3.79
N GLN A 79 1.36 -12.32 -3.20
CA GLN A 79 0.46 -13.45 -3.42
C GLN A 79 0.00 -13.56 -4.88
N LYS A 80 -0.34 -12.43 -5.53
CA LYS A 80 -0.70 -12.41 -6.97
C LYS A 80 0.45 -12.90 -7.84
N HIS A 81 1.67 -12.40 -7.60
CA HIS A 81 2.85 -12.83 -8.32
C HIS A 81 3.12 -14.34 -8.17
N LEU A 82 2.99 -14.88 -6.95
CA LEU A 82 3.11 -16.32 -6.70
C LEU A 82 2.03 -17.14 -7.42
N ALA A 83 0.78 -16.65 -7.45
CA ALA A 83 -0.30 -17.31 -8.17
C ALA A 83 -0.07 -17.33 -9.69
N GLU A 84 0.45 -16.24 -10.25
CA GLU A 84 0.77 -16.14 -11.68
C GLU A 84 1.93 -17.07 -12.07
N VAL A 85 3.03 -17.07 -11.32
CA VAL A 85 4.20 -17.94 -11.57
C VAL A 85 3.86 -19.41 -11.31
N GLY A 86 3.06 -19.72 -10.28
CA GLY A 86 2.62 -21.08 -9.98
C GLY A 86 1.69 -21.67 -11.05
N HIS A 87 0.90 -20.85 -11.75
CA HIS A 87 0.03 -21.31 -12.83
C HIS A 87 0.79 -21.61 -14.13
N GLN A 88 1.97 -21.02 -14.35
CA GLN A 88 2.80 -21.27 -15.54
C GLN A 88 3.57 -22.61 -15.50
N HIS A 89 3.56 -23.30 -14.36
CA HIS A 89 4.31 -24.54 -14.13
C HIS A 89 3.40 -25.77 -13.88
N SER A 90 2.09 -25.68 -14.12
CA SER A 90 1.15 -26.82 -14.05
C SER A 90 0.72 -27.31 -15.43
#